data_AF-A0A969V1N9-F1
#
_entry.id   AF-A0A969V1N9-F1
#
_cell.length_a   1.000
_cell.length_b   1.000
_cell.length_c   1.000
_cell.angle_alpha   90.00
_cell.angle_beta   90.00
_cell.angle_gamma   90.00
#
_symmetry.space_group_name_H-M   'P 1'
#
loop_
_entity.id
_entity.type
_entity.pdbx_description
1 polymer ?
#
loop_
_entity_poly.entity_id
_entity_poly.type
_entity_poly.pdbx_seq_one_letter_code
_entity_poly.pdbx_strand_id
1 'polypeptide(L)'
;MGSQSKAKTIFLLISMVGWLLTGAALMYLFPAIAHLLLHRDRTALWLETLGRSGYNPMLGTAICVGLIAVEIIATWVWYRRFDGRL
;
A
#
# COMPACT_ATOMS: atom_id res chain seq x y z
N MET A 1 0.08 10.00 31.25
CA MET A 1 -0.24 9.38 29.94
C MET A 1 -1.19 10.30 29.22
N GLY A 2 -0.75 10.92 28.12
CA GLY A 2 -1.47 12.03 27.47
C GLY A 2 -2.83 11.57 26.93
N SER A 3 -3.87 12.38 27.19
CA SER A 3 -5.23 12.15 26.70
C SER A 3 -5.22 11.95 25.18
N GLN A 4 -5.70 10.79 24.71
CA GLN A 4 -5.86 10.51 23.29
C GLN A 4 -7.02 11.37 22.77
N SER A 5 -6.72 12.39 21.96
CA SER A 5 -7.76 13.24 21.37
C SER A 5 -8.53 12.44 20.31
N LYS A 6 -9.83 12.74 20.14
CA LYS A 6 -10.67 12.13 19.09
C LYS A 6 -10.03 12.28 17.70
N ALA A 7 -9.37 13.41 17.44
CA ALA A 7 -8.65 13.65 16.19
C ALA A 7 -7.50 12.65 15.99
N LYS A 8 -6.71 12.37 17.04
CA LYS A 8 -5.62 11.38 16.97
C LYS A 8 -6.14 9.97 16.73
N THR A 9 -7.27 9.60 17.34
CA THR A 9 -7.92 8.31 17.09
C THR A 9 -8.37 8.18 15.64
N ILE A 10 -9.06 9.18 15.09
CA ILE A 10 -9.51 9.18 13.70
C ILE A 10 -8.32 9.09 12.74
N PHE A 11 -7.27 9.88 12.98
CA PHE A 11 -6.05 9.84 12.18
C PHE A 11 -5.44 8.43 12.15
N LEU A 12 -5.27 7.80 13.32
CA LEU A 12 -4.72 6.46 13.41
C LEU A 12 -5.60 5.41 12.72
N LEU A 13 -6.92 5.51 12.83
CA LEU A 13 -7.83 4.58 12.16
C LEU A 13 -7.74 4.69 10.64
N ILE A 14 -7.68 5.90 10.09
CA ILE A 14 -7.51 6.13 8.64
C ILE A 14 -6.14 5.60 8.18
N SER A 15 -5.08 5.89 8.93
CA SER A 15 -3.73 5.39 8.68
C SER A 15 -3.69 3.86 8.65
N MET A 16 -4.33 3.20 9.63
CA MET A 16 -4.43 1.73 9.65
C MET A 16 -5.10 1.18 8.40
N VAL A 17 -6.20 1.79 7.94
CA VAL A 17 -6.84 1.40 6.68
C VAL A 17 -5.91 1.60 5.49
N GLY A 18 -5.19 2.73 5.42
CA GLY A 18 -4.20 2.99 4.39
C GLY A 18 -3.10 1.92 4.33
N TRP A 19 -2.56 1.53 5.49
CA TRP A 19 -1.55 0.46 5.57
C TRP A 19 -2.10 -0.91 5.21
N LEU A 20 -3.34 -1.24 5.60
CA LEU A 20 -3.99 -2.49 5.22
C LEU A 20 -4.19 -2.59 3.71
N LEU A 21 -4.66 -1.50 3.09
CA LEU A 21 -4.82 -1.44 1.63
C LEU A 21 -3.48 -1.53 0.91
N THR A 22 -2.43 -0.92 1.47
CA THR A 22 -1.06 -1.04 0.95
C THR A 22 -0.58 -2.50 1.00
N GLY A 23 -0.77 -3.17 2.13
CA GLY A 23 -0.45 -4.59 2.27
C GLY A 23 -1.22 -5.47 1.27
N ALA A 24 -2.52 -5.23 1.11
CA ALA A 24 -3.34 -5.93 0.13
C ALA A 24 -2.86 -5.70 -1.32
N ALA A 25 -2.47 -4.47 -1.66
CA ALA A 25 -1.93 -4.14 -2.97
C ALA A 25 -0.58 -4.84 -3.23
N LEU A 26 0.30 -4.92 -2.22
CA LEU A 26 1.55 -5.67 -2.32
C LEU A 26 1.32 -7.18 -2.50
N MET A 27 0.37 -7.76 -1.78
CA MET A 27 -0.02 -9.17 -1.97
C MET A 27 -0.58 -9.41 -3.38
N TYR A 28 -1.41 -8.50 -3.88
CA TYR A 28 -1.93 -8.54 -5.26
C TYR A 28 -0.80 -8.46 -6.31
N LEU A 29 0.24 -7.68 -6.04
CA LEU A 29 1.40 -7.52 -6.93
C LEU A 29 2.41 -8.68 -6.88
N PHE A 30 2.28 -9.57 -5.89
CA PHE A 30 3.25 -10.64 -5.66
C PHE A 30 3.56 -11.48 -6.91
N PRO A 31 2.60 -11.89 -7.77
CA PRO A 31 2.90 -12.64 -8.99
C PRO A 31 3.80 -11.87 -9.96
N ALA A 32 3.55 -10.57 -10.14
CA ALA A 32 4.34 -9.71 -11.01
C ALA A 32 5.74 -9.47 -10.44
N ILE A 33 5.85 -9.24 -9.12
CA ILE A 33 7.14 -9.10 -8.44
C ILE A 33 7.95 -10.40 -8.54
N ALA A 34 7.31 -11.56 -8.31
CA ALA A 34 7.97 -12.86 -8.44
C ALA A 34 8.50 -13.10 -9.86
N HIS A 35 7.73 -12.71 -10.89
CA HIS A 35 8.19 -12.79 -12.27
C HIS A 35 9.38 -11.86 -12.54
N LEU A 36 9.31 -10.61 -12.07
CA LEU A 36 10.37 -9.61 -12.21
C LEU A 36 11.67 -10.02 -11.50
N LEU A 37 11.60 -10.75 -10.38
CA LEU A 37 12.80 -11.16 -9.65
C LEU A 37 13.38 -12.48 -10.15
N LEU A 38 12.52 -13.46 -10.44
CA LEU A 38 12.96 -14.83 -10.72
C LEU A 38 13.15 -15.12 -12.20
N HIS A 39 12.50 -14.37 -13.10
CA HIS A 39 12.60 -14.53 -14.56
C HIS A 39 12.47 -15.98 -15.06
N ARG A 40 11.46 -16.72 -14.56
CA ARG A 40 11.25 -18.15 -14.93
C ARG A 40 9.99 -18.36 -15.76
N ASP A 41 9.99 -19.37 -16.60
CA ASP A 41 8.84 -19.78 -17.42
C ASP A 41 7.58 -20.04 -16.57
N ARG A 42 7.74 -20.62 -15.38
CA ARG A 42 6.61 -20.87 -14.46
C ARG A 42 5.94 -19.57 -14.01
N THR A 43 6.72 -18.52 -13.76
CA THR A 43 6.17 -17.20 -13.37
C THR A 43 5.51 -16.47 -14.53
N ALA A 44 6.01 -16.67 -15.76
CA ALA A 44 5.37 -16.17 -16.98
C ALA A 44 4.02 -16.85 -17.21
N LEU A 45 3.96 -18.18 -17.12
CA LEU A 45 2.73 -18.97 -17.24
C LEU A 45 1.70 -18.59 -16.17
N TRP A 46 2.16 -18.34 -14.94
CA TRP A 46 1.30 -17.88 -13.86
C TRP A 46 0.66 -16.52 -14.17
N LEU A 47 1.45 -15.54 -14.63
CA LEU A 47 0.94 -14.24 -15.05
C LEU A 47 0.00 -14.34 -16.25
N GLU A 48 0.30 -15.20 -17.22
CA GLU A 48 -0.58 -15.43 -18.37
C GLU A 48 -1.94 -15.99 -17.92
N THR A 49 -1.92 -16.97 -17.03
CA THR A 49 -3.13 -17.58 -16.47
C THR A 49 -3.96 -16.54 -15.71
N LEU A 50 -3.32 -15.72 -14.87
CA LEU A 50 -3.98 -14.65 -14.15
C LEU A 50 -4.52 -13.56 -15.08
N GLY A 51 -3.78 -13.20 -16.13
CA GLY A 51 -4.19 -12.20 -17.12
C GLY A 51 -5.50 -12.57 -17.80
N ARG A 52 -5.74 -13.86 -18.06
CA ARG A 52 -7.02 -14.36 -18.60
C ARG A 52 -8.21 -14.14 -17.64
N SER A 53 -7.96 -14.05 -16.34
CA SER A 53 -8.98 -13.74 -15.32
C SER A 53 -9.15 -12.24 -15.04
N GLY A 54 -8.49 -11.37 -15.82
CA GLY A 54 -8.58 -9.91 -15.67
C GLY A 54 -7.57 -9.32 -14.67
N TYR A 55 -6.53 -10.07 -14.30
CA TYR A 55 -5.44 -9.54 -13.49
C TYR A 55 -4.71 -8.40 -14.20
N ASN A 56 -4.60 -7.25 -13.54
CA ASN A 56 -3.91 -6.07 -14.04
C ASN A 56 -2.86 -5.58 -13.02
N PRO A 57 -1.59 -5.98 -13.17
CA PRO A 57 -0.53 -5.59 -12.24
C PRO A 57 -0.26 -4.08 -12.24
N MET A 58 -0.55 -3.37 -13.34
CA MET A 58 -0.37 -1.92 -13.39
C MET A 58 -1.34 -1.19 -12.47
N LEU A 59 -2.58 -1.67 -12.37
CA LEU A 59 -3.57 -1.16 -11.41
C LEU A 59 -3.11 -1.37 -9.97
N GLY A 60 -2.62 -2.56 -9.63
CA GLY A 60 -2.06 -2.84 -8.30
C GLY A 60 -0.89 -1.91 -7.96
N THR A 61 -0.03 -1.63 -8.94
CA THR A 61 1.14 -0.76 -8.77
C THR A 61 0.73 0.68 -8.51
N ALA A 62 -0.19 1.22 -9.32
CA ALA A 62 -0.69 2.58 -9.16
C ALA A 62 -1.37 2.79 -7.80
N ILE A 63 -2.20 1.84 -7.37
CA ILE A 63 -2.88 1.89 -6.07
C ILE A 63 -1.85 1.84 -4.93
N CYS A 64 -0.89 0.90 -4.98
CA CYS A 64 0.13 0.76 -3.94
C CYS A 64 0.97 2.03 -3.78
N VAL A 65 1.49 2.56 -4.89
CA VAL A 65 2.31 3.78 -4.89
C VAL A 65 1.50 4.99 -4.40
N GLY A 66 0.26 5.12 -4.87
CA GLY A 66 -0.63 6.21 -4.46
C GLY A 66 -0.94 6.18 -2.97
N LEU A 67 -1.27 5.01 -2.42
CA LEU A 67 -1.55 4.86 -0.99
C LEU A 67 -0.33 5.18 -0.12
N ILE A 68 0.84 4.67 -0.50
CA ILE A 68 2.10 4.97 0.22
C ILE A 68 2.38 6.47 0.21
N ALA A 69 2.24 7.14 -0.94
CA ALA A 69 2.47 8.57 -1.05
C ALA A 69 1.51 9.38 -0.16
N VAL A 70 0.21 9.04 -0.19
CA VAL A 70 -0.81 9.69 0.65
C VAL A 70 -0.50 9.47 2.13
N GLU A 71 -0.14 8.26 2.52
CA GLU A 71 0.14 7.90 3.91
C GLU A 71 1.36 8.64 4.46
N ILE A 72 2.45 8.72 3.67
CA ILE A 72 3.66 9.47 4.03
C ILE A 72 3.32 10.96 4.20
N ILE A 73 2.60 11.55 3.25
CA ILE A 73 2.24 12.98 3.31
C ILE A 73 1.32 13.25 4.50
N ALA A 74 0.28 12.45 4.70
CA ALA A 74 -0.66 12.59 5.82
C ALA A 74 0.06 12.49 7.16
N THR A 75 0.97 11.51 7.30
CA THR A 75 1.78 11.32 8.49
C THR A 75 2.73 12.48 8.73
N TRP A 76 3.42 12.95 7.69
CA TRP A 76 4.32 14.09 7.79
C TRP A 76 3.59 15.38 8.19
N VAL A 77 2.45 15.67 7.55
CA VAL A 77 1.61 16.83 7.91
C VAL A 77 1.11 16.72 9.36
N TRP A 78 0.67 15.54 9.78
CA TRP A 78 0.18 15.31 11.14
C TRP A 78 1.26 15.62 12.17
N TYR A 79 2.44 15.01 12.02
CA TYR A 79 3.53 15.17 12.98
C TYR A 79 4.06 16.61 13.02
N ARG A 80 4.20 17.26 11.86
CA ARG A 80 4.62 18.67 11.78
C ARG A 80 3.62 19.62 12.42
N ARG A 81 2.31 19.41 12.22
CA ARG A 81 1.27 20.37 12.64
C ARG A 81 0.79 20.18 14.07
N PHE A 82 0.73 18.94 14.56
CA PHE A 82 0.05 18.60 15.81
C PHE A 82 0.97 18.06 16.90
N ASP A 83 2.04 17.34 16.55
CA ASP A 83 2.99 16.81 17.54
C ASP A 83 4.26 17.67 17.65
N GLY A 84 4.48 18.64 16.74
CA GLY A 84 5.68 19.49 16.73
C GLY A 84 6.98 18.71 16.56
N ARG A 85 6.88 17.45 16.11
CA ARG A 85 7.99 16.55 15.86
C ARG A 85 8.22 16.50 14.37
N LEU A 86 9.27 17.17 13.90
CA LEU A 86 9.99 17.02 12.62
C LEU A 86 10.93 18.20 12.45
#